data_AF-A0A822AR09-F1
#
_entry.id   AF-A0A822AR09-F1
#
_cell.length_a   1.000
_cell.length_b   1.000
_cell.length_c   1.000
_cell.angle_alpha   90.00
_cell.angle_beta   90.00
_cell.angle_gamma   90.00
#
_symmetry.space_group_name_H-M   'P 1'
#
loop_
_entity.id
_entity.type
_entity.pdbx_description
1 polymer ?
#
loop_
_entity_poly.entity_id
_entity_poly.type
_entity_poly.pdbx_seq_one_letter_code
_entity_poly.pdbx_strand_id
1 'polypeptide(L)'
;MNKKNQTKICLDNSFRYLNDLYALEYKGNNCAWEQPIVRSTPPSERESHSCVFYRGQIENRPKLIIYGGMNGHRLGDLWSFHLVDFSQWTQITPSGLAPQPRSLHSAVVMGNRMFIFGGWVPLIISDKNDQYANEKEWKCTNTLAAFNLETNAWELLGQECLDDNVPRARAGHCAVAVNTRMYIWSGRDGYRKAWNNQVDKNEFDL
;
A
#
# COMPACT_ATOMS: atom_id res chain seq x y z
N MET A 1 5.99 50.30 15.01
CA MET A 1 6.37 49.99 13.61
C MET A 1 7.26 48.76 13.59
N ASN A 2 6.80 47.74 12.87
CA ASN A 2 7.49 46.58 12.29
C ASN A 2 8.36 45.67 13.17
N LYS A 3 7.70 44.67 13.79
CA LYS A 3 8.34 43.36 14.01
C LYS A 3 8.38 42.63 12.66
N LYS A 4 9.58 42.40 12.13
CA LYS A 4 9.81 41.54 10.96
C LYS A 4 9.38 40.12 11.34
N ASN A 5 8.34 39.61 10.69
CA ASN A 5 8.04 38.17 10.65
C ASN A 5 9.14 37.49 9.83
N GLN A 6 10.21 37.04 10.51
CA GLN A 6 11.06 36.01 9.96
C GLN A 6 10.25 34.72 9.95
N THR A 7 9.88 34.27 8.76
CA THR A 7 9.42 32.92 8.47
C THR A 7 10.47 31.97 9.03
N LYS A 8 10.15 31.32 10.16
CA LYS A 8 10.91 30.19 10.69
C LYS A 8 10.74 29.07 9.65
N ILE A 9 11.70 28.97 8.73
CA ILE A 9 11.86 27.77 7.91
C ILE A 9 12.16 26.66 8.92
N CYS A 10 11.22 25.75 9.12
CA CYS A 10 11.38 24.60 10.00
C CYS A 10 12.51 23.73 9.44
N LEU A 11 13.71 23.87 10.01
CA LEU A 11 14.82 22.92 9.94
C LEU A 11 14.51 21.72 10.84
N ASP A 12 13.39 21.05 10.58
CA ASP A 12 13.02 19.81 11.23
C ASP A 12 13.42 18.68 10.27
N ASN A 13 14.56 18.04 10.53
CA ASN A 13 15.08 16.92 9.77
C ASN A 13 14.24 15.62 9.93
N SER A 14 13.02 15.69 10.48
CA SER A 14 12.10 14.57 10.53
C SER A 14 11.31 14.45 9.22
N PHE A 15 11.38 13.28 8.59
CA PHE A 15 10.48 12.95 7.50
C PHE A 15 9.04 12.91 8.02
N ARG A 16 8.11 13.44 7.24
CA ARG A 16 6.68 13.47 7.57
C ARG A 16 5.92 12.60 6.58
N TYR A 17 5.08 11.72 7.10
CA TYR A 17 4.08 11.04 6.30
C TYR A 17 2.99 12.04 5.89
N LEU A 18 2.35 11.79 4.74
CA LEU A 18 1.26 12.62 4.21
C LEU A 18 0.01 11.76 3.98
N ASN A 19 -1.17 12.39 4.02
CA ASN A 19 -2.47 11.83 3.65
C ASN A 19 -3.30 12.77 2.76
N ASP A 20 -2.65 13.74 2.12
CA ASP A 20 -3.29 14.63 1.17
C ASP A 20 -3.62 13.89 -0.13
N LEU A 21 -4.73 14.29 -0.76
CA LEU A 21 -5.18 13.77 -2.04
C LEU A 21 -5.06 14.88 -3.09
N TYR A 22 -4.38 14.59 -4.18
CA TYR A 22 -4.31 15.44 -5.36
C TYR A 22 -4.80 14.69 -6.59
N ALA A 23 -5.42 15.42 -7.51
CA ALA A 23 -5.77 14.92 -8.84
C ALA A 23 -5.09 15.80 -9.91
N LEU A 24 -4.54 15.16 -10.94
CA LEU A 24 -4.06 15.85 -12.14
C LEU A 24 -5.06 15.60 -13.27
N GLU A 25 -5.72 16.65 -13.74
CA GLU A 25 -6.53 16.57 -14.95
C GLU A 25 -5.66 16.91 -16.16
N TYR A 26 -5.61 16.00 -17.13
CA TYR A 26 -4.92 16.20 -18.41
C TYR A 26 -5.90 16.06 -19.58
N LYS A 27 -6.15 17.18 -20.27
CA LYS A 27 -7.03 17.30 -21.46
C LYS A 27 -6.27 17.96 -22.61
N GLY A 28 -5.36 17.21 -23.23
CA GLY A 28 -4.54 17.68 -24.36
C GLY A 28 -3.61 18.83 -23.95
N ASN A 29 -4.07 20.08 -24.15
CA ASN A 29 -3.29 21.27 -23.81
C ASN A 29 -3.57 21.82 -22.39
N ASN A 30 -4.59 21.30 -21.70
CA ASN A 30 -4.86 21.68 -20.31
C ASN A 30 -4.32 20.63 -19.35
N CYS A 31 -3.49 21.06 -18.40
CA CYS A 31 -2.87 20.21 -17.38
C CYS A 31 -2.95 20.97 -16.05
N ALA A 32 -3.81 20.54 -15.15
CA ALA A 32 -4.08 21.24 -13.90
C ALA A 32 -4.13 20.27 -12.72
N TRP A 33 -3.38 20.62 -11.67
CA TRP A 33 -3.49 19.97 -10.37
C TRP A 33 -4.64 20.58 -9.59
N GLU A 34 -5.40 19.74 -8.92
CA GLU A 34 -6.39 20.14 -7.93
C GLU A 34 -6.25 19.32 -6.66
N GLN A 35 -6.60 19.93 -5.53
CA GLN A 35 -6.78 19.25 -4.26
C GLN A 35 -8.29 19.14 -4.02
N PRO A 36 -8.91 17.95 -4.19
CA PRO A 36 -10.34 17.79 -4.01
C PRO A 36 -10.79 18.16 -2.59
N ILE A 37 -11.94 18.82 -2.47
CA ILE A 37 -12.52 19.18 -1.16
C ILE A 37 -13.16 17.92 -0.56
N VAL A 38 -12.44 17.27 0.35
CA VAL A 38 -12.93 16.09 1.07
C VAL A 38 -13.56 16.52 2.40
N ARG A 39 -14.78 16.04 2.68
CA ARG A 39 -15.56 16.44 3.88
C ARG A 39 -15.49 15.42 5.03
N SER A 40 -14.94 14.24 4.78
CA SER A 40 -14.74 13.20 5.79
C SER A 40 -13.31 13.21 6.33
N THR A 41 -13.08 12.45 7.40
CA THR A 41 -11.72 12.15 7.88
C THR A 41 -11.01 11.23 6.88
N PRO A 42 -9.83 11.60 6.37
CA PRO A 42 -9.03 10.73 5.51
C PRO A 42 -8.38 9.58 6.29
N PRO A 43 -7.85 8.55 5.60
CA PRO A 43 -6.92 7.61 6.23
C PRO A 43 -5.75 8.35 6.91
N SER A 44 -5.13 7.69 7.88
CA SER A 44 -3.89 8.20 8.48
C SER A 44 -2.82 8.43 7.41
N GLU A 45 -1.97 9.42 7.65
CA GLU A 45 -0.75 9.66 6.89
C GLU A 45 0.06 8.38 6.77
N ARG A 46 0.58 8.09 5.57
CA ARG A 46 1.27 6.81 5.29
C ARG A 46 2.12 6.88 4.03
N GLU A 47 3.19 6.09 4.00
CA GLU A 47 3.94 5.82 2.77
C GLU A 47 3.76 4.37 2.31
N SER A 48 4.20 4.08 1.08
CA SER A 48 4.34 2.71 0.57
C SER A 48 3.05 1.86 0.65
N HIS A 49 1.89 2.51 0.64
CA HIS A 49 0.57 1.90 0.49
C HIS A 49 0.32 1.57 -0.99
N SER A 50 -0.64 0.69 -1.26
CA SER A 50 -1.15 0.51 -2.62
C SER A 50 -2.47 1.26 -2.78
N CYS A 51 -2.73 1.72 -4.00
CA CYS A 51 -3.99 2.34 -4.39
C CYS A 51 -4.43 1.74 -5.73
N VAL A 52 -5.68 1.28 -5.82
CA VAL A 52 -6.26 0.75 -7.06
C VAL A 52 -7.58 1.43 -7.39
N PHE A 53 -7.88 1.57 -8.68
CA PHE A 53 -9.19 2.00 -9.16
C PHE A 53 -10.11 0.80 -9.31
N TYR A 54 -11.35 0.93 -8.84
CA TYR A 54 -12.40 -0.06 -9.05
C TYR A 54 -13.70 0.63 -9.44
N ARG A 55 -14.39 0.05 -10.43
CA ARG A 55 -15.76 0.39 -10.78
C ARG A 55 -16.57 -0.89 -10.68
N GLY A 56 -17.36 -1.00 -9.61
CA GLY A 56 -18.15 -2.19 -9.34
C GLY A 56 -19.12 -2.52 -10.46
N GLN A 57 -19.40 -3.80 -10.66
CA GLN A 57 -20.41 -4.22 -11.64
C GLN A 57 -21.82 -4.02 -11.11
N ILE A 58 -22.01 -4.11 -9.79
CA ILE A 58 -23.31 -3.94 -9.13
C ILE A 58 -23.60 -2.45 -8.92
N GLU A 59 -22.72 -1.76 -8.18
CA GLU A 59 -22.93 -0.35 -7.83
C GLU A 59 -22.59 0.63 -8.96
N ASN A 60 -21.80 0.21 -9.96
CA ASN A 60 -21.27 1.04 -11.05
C ASN A 60 -20.63 2.38 -10.61
N ARG A 61 -20.22 2.46 -9.34
CA ARG A 61 -19.66 3.68 -8.74
C ARG A 61 -18.14 3.58 -8.73
N PRO A 62 -17.42 4.46 -9.45
CA PRO A 62 -15.97 4.47 -9.45
C PRO A 62 -15.44 4.88 -8.07
N LYS A 63 -14.49 4.11 -7.55
CA LYS A 63 -13.84 4.34 -6.27
C LYS A 63 -12.36 4.02 -6.34
N LEU A 64 -11.56 4.74 -5.55
CA LEU A 64 -10.20 4.35 -5.21
C LEU A 64 -10.24 3.44 -3.99
N ILE A 65 -9.38 2.44 -3.94
CA ILE A 65 -9.20 1.53 -2.80
C ILE A 65 -7.75 1.60 -2.38
N ILE A 66 -7.51 1.98 -1.12
CA ILE A 66 -6.19 2.03 -0.49
C ILE A 66 -6.04 0.83 0.44
N TYR A 67 -4.88 0.18 0.40
CA TYR A 67 -4.52 -0.87 1.34
C TYR A 67 -3.12 -0.67 1.92
N GLY A 68 -3.02 -0.86 3.24
CA GLY A 68 -1.77 -0.94 3.97
C GLY A 68 -0.90 0.30 3.90
N GLY A 69 0.42 0.09 3.82
CA GLY A 69 1.44 1.13 3.95
C GLY A 69 2.07 1.14 5.33
N MET A 70 2.71 2.26 5.70
CA MET A 70 3.23 2.45 7.05
C MET A 70 3.30 3.91 7.46
N ASN A 71 3.23 4.15 8.77
CA ASN A 71 3.37 5.46 9.40
C ASN A 71 4.15 5.39 10.73
N GLY A 72 5.23 4.61 10.73
CA GLY A 72 5.98 4.18 11.92
C GLY A 72 5.77 2.69 12.21
N HIS A 73 4.55 2.19 11.99
CA HIS A 73 4.20 0.77 11.99
C HIS A 73 3.51 0.40 10.68
N ARG A 74 3.48 -0.90 10.33
CA ARG A 74 2.80 -1.37 9.11
C ARG A 74 1.30 -1.34 9.32
N LEU A 75 0.57 -0.92 8.30
CA LEU A 75 -0.88 -0.84 8.30
C LEU A 75 -1.47 -2.02 7.51
N GLY A 76 -2.65 -2.46 7.93
CA GLY A 76 -3.43 -3.52 7.29
C GLY A 76 -4.89 -3.13 7.07
N ASP A 77 -5.19 -1.83 7.13
CA ASP A 77 -6.51 -1.26 6.92
C ASP A 77 -6.82 -1.08 5.42
N LEU A 78 -8.12 -1.07 5.12
CA LEU A 78 -8.67 -0.81 3.80
C LEU A 78 -9.49 0.48 3.84
N TRP A 79 -9.32 1.33 2.84
CA TRP A 79 -10.08 2.57 2.69
C TRP A 79 -10.61 2.69 1.28
N SER A 80 -11.83 3.19 1.13
CA SER A 80 -12.39 3.58 -0.17
C SER A 80 -12.63 5.07 -0.26
N PHE A 81 -12.46 5.63 -1.46
CA PHE A 81 -12.84 7.00 -1.79
C PHE A 81 -13.67 7.03 -3.06
N HIS A 82 -14.91 7.54 -2.99
CA HIS A 82 -15.80 7.64 -4.14
C HIS A 82 -15.46 8.82 -5.05
N LEU A 83 -15.28 8.56 -6.34
CA LEU A 83 -14.78 9.55 -7.30
C LEU A 83 -15.86 10.44 -7.93
N VAL A 84 -17.15 10.07 -7.84
CA VAL A 84 -18.23 10.86 -8.49
C VAL A 84 -18.51 12.15 -7.73
N ASP A 85 -18.46 12.11 -6.40
CA ASP A 85 -18.82 13.25 -5.55
C ASP A 85 -17.62 13.80 -4.76
N PHE A 86 -16.43 13.20 -4.92
CA PHE A 86 -15.21 13.48 -4.15
C PHE A 86 -15.44 13.60 -2.64
N SER A 87 -16.49 12.95 -2.13
CA SER A 87 -17.14 13.46 -0.92
C SER A 87 -16.60 12.81 0.34
N GLN A 88 -16.27 11.52 0.29
CA GLN A 88 -16.07 10.72 1.49
C GLN A 88 -15.05 9.60 1.30
N TRP A 89 -14.03 9.64 2.16
CA TRP A 89 -13.28 8.47 2.60
C TRP A 89 -14.17 7.60 3.49
N THR A 90 -14.06 6.29 3.33
CA THR A 90 -14.75 5.32 4.18
C THR A 90 -13.77 4.19 4.49
N GLN A 91 -13.60 3.91 5.79
CA GLN A 91 -12.85 2.73 6.20
C GLN A 91 -13.70 1.49 5.90
N ILE A 92 -13.14 0.53 5.19
CA ILE A 92 -13.80 -0.75 4.92
C ILE A 92 -13.49 -1.67 6.10
N THR A 93 -14.52 -2.27 6.68
CA THR A 93 -14.38 -3.34 7.67
C THR A 93 -14.55 -4.69 6.96
N PRO A 94 -13.45 -5.33 6.53
CA PRO A 94 -13.54 -6.54 5.74
C PRO A 94 -13.92 -7.74 6.61
N SER A 95 -14.64 -8.69 6.02
CA SER A 95 -14.77 -10.04 6.58
C SER A 95 -13.69 -10.98 6.02
N GLY A 96 -13.58 -12.20 6.57
CA GLY A 96 -12.58 -13.18 6.16
C GLY A 96 -11.21 -12.98 6.82
N LEU A 97 -10.25 -13.84 6.44
CA LEU A 97 -8.90 -13.83 7.01
C LEU A 97 -8.03 -12.77 6.32
N ALA A 98 -7.80 -11.65 7.02
CA ALA A 98 -6.97 -10.58 6.50
C ALA A 98 -5.49 -11.00 6.41
N PRO A 99 -4.76 -10.57 5.36
CA PRO A 99 -3.31 -10.67 5.32
C PRO A 99 -2.67 -9.82 6.43
N GLN A 100 -1.44 -10.16 6.80
CA GLN A 100 -0.65 -9.34 7.72
C GLN A 100 -0.51 -7.89 7.22
N PRO A 101 -0.51 -6.89 8.13
CA PRO A 101 -0.16 -5.51 7.81
C PRO A 101 1.15 -5.42 7.02
N ARG A 102 1.20 -4.57 5.99
CA ARG A 102 2.33 -4.57 5.04
C ARG A 102 2.58 -3.23 4.36
N SER A 103 3.84 -2.98 4.02
CA SER A 103 4.29 -1.86 3.18
C SER A 103 5.13 -2.35 2.00
N LEU A 104 5.31 -1.50 0.98
CA LEU A 104 6.10 -1.79 -0.24
C LEU A 104 5.60 -3.04 -1.00
N HIS A 105 4.31 -3.34 -0.87
CA HIS A 105 3.62 -4.39 -1.64
C HIS A 105 3.06 -3.79 -2.93
N SER A 106 2.61 -4.65 -3.84
CA SER A 106 1.83 -4.21 -5.01
C SER A 106 0.39 -4.71 -4.89
N ALA A 107 -0.52 -4.00 -5.54
CA ALA A 107 -1.90 -4.45 -5.69
C ALA A 107 -2.40 -4.19 -7.12
N VAL A 108 -3.23 -5.10 -7.61
CA VAL A 108 -3.87 -5.00 -8.92
C VAL A 108 -5.32 -5.45 -8.84
N VAL A 109 -6.14 -5.02 -9.80
CA VAL A 109 -7.54 -5.45 -9.90
C VAL A 109 -7.70 -6.38 -11.10
N MET A 110 -8.30 -7.56 -10.89
CA MET A 110 -8.70 -8.50 -11.94
C MET A 110 -10.13 -8.97 -11.67
N GLY A 111 -11.06 -8.62 -12.56
CA GLY A 111 -12.49 -8.84 -12.33
C GLY A 111 -13.00 -8.02 -11.13
N ASN A 112 -13.71 -8.68 -10.20
CA ASN A 112 -14.22 -8.09 -8.96
C ASN A 112 -13.27 -8.23 -7.76
N ARG A 113 -12.01 -8.62 -8.00
CA ARG A 113 -11.02 -8.89 -6.95
C ARG A 113 -9.83 -7.94 -7.03
N MET A 114 -9.41 -7.46 -5.88
CA MET A 114 -8.10 -6.85 -5.66
C MET A 114 -7.15 -7.94 -5.19
N PHE A 115 -6.03 -8.10 -5.89
CA PHE A 115 -4.95 -9.01 -5.50
C PHE A 115 -3.81 -8.20 -4.92
N ILE A 116 -3.27 -8.63 -3.79
CA ILE A 116 -2.16 -8.00 -3.08
C ILE A 116 -1.01 -9.00 -2.96
N PHE A 117 0.17 -8.63 -3.46
CA PHE A 117 1.33 -9.50 -3.47
C PHE A 117 2.53 -8.89 -2.75
N GLY A 118 3.19 -9.73 -1.96
CA GLY A 118 4.49 -9.43 -1.37
C GLY A 118 4.49 -8.28 -0.37
N GLY A 119 5.61 -7.56 -0.31
CA GLY A 119 5.86 -6.47 0.63
C GLY A 119 6.59 -6.91 1.91
N TRP A 120 6.79 -5.95 2.81
CA TRP A 120 7.34 -6.17 4.14
C TRP A 120 6.23 -6.36 5.16
N VAL A 121 6.28 -7.47 5.91
CA VAL A 121 5.33 -7.81 6.98
C VAL A 121 6.06 -7.90 8.33
N PRO A 122 5.35 -7.71 9.46
CA PRO A 122 5.88 -8.02 10.80
C PRO A 122 6.44 -9.45 10.86
N LEU A 123 7.63 -9.60 11.42
CA LEU A 123 8.16 -10.92 11.74
C LEU A 123 7.54 -11.40 13.05
N ILE A 124 6.68 -12.42 12.97
CA ILE A 124 6.15 -13.09 14.16
C ILE A 124 7.13 -14.21 14.53
N ILE A 125 7.97 -13.97 15.53
CA ILE A 125 8.81 -15.01 16.14
C ILE A 125 7.98 -15.68 17.22
N SER A 126 7.68 -16.96 17.03
CA SER A 126 6.87 -17.77 17.96
C SER A 126 7.69 -18.30 19.14
N ASP A 127 8.64 -17.54 19.66
CA ASP A 127 9.36 -17.93 20.87
C ASP A 127 8.53 -17.47 22.07
N LYS A 128 8.02 -18.48 22.79
CA LYS A 128 7.15 -18.36 23.96
C LYS A 128 7.83 -17.49 25.01
N ASN A 129 7.51 -16.18 25.04
CA ASN A 129 7.43 -15.32 26.25
C ASN A 129 7.27 -13.83 25.92
N ASP A 130 7.49 -13.38 24.69
CA ASP A 130 7.28 -11.97 24.34
C ASP A 130 5.87 -11.74 23.81
N GLN A 131 4.96 -11.33 24.70
CA GLN A 131 3.60 -10.84 24.39
C GLN A 131 3.58 -9.56 23.53
N TYR A 132 4.74 -9.07 23.14
CA TYR A 132 4.91 -7.99 22.18
C TYR A 132 5.91 -8.49 21.16
N ALA A 133 5.42 -9.06 20.04
CA ALA A 133 6.25 -9.21 18.86
C ALA A 133 6.82 -7.82 18.57
N ASN A 134 8.09 -7.62 18.89
CA ASN A 134 8.72 -6.32 18.74
C ASN A 134 8.54 -5.92 17.28
N GLU A 135 7.77 -4.85 17.03
CA GLU A 135 7.60 -4.20 15.71
C GLU A 135 8.92 -3.64 15.17
N LYS A 136 10.07 -4.18 15.58
CA LYS A 136 11.39 -3.82 15.11
C LYS A 136 11.84 -4.74 13.98
N GLU A 137 11.26 -5.94 13.88
CA GLU A 137 11.65 -6.95 12.90
C GLU A 137 10.60 -7.20 11.82
N TRP A 138 11.09 -7.30 10.59
CA TRP A 138 10.27 -7.38 9.39
C TRP A 138 10.88 -8.38 8.42
N LYS A 139 10.04 -9.03 7.61
CA LYS A 139 10.48 -9.90 6.52
C LYS A 139 9.76 -9.57 5.22
N CYS A 140 10.43 -9.78 4.09
CA CYS A 140 9.73 -9.86 2.81
C CYS A 140 8.84 -11.11 2.79
N THR A 141 7.68 -10.98 2.17
CA THR A 141 6.77 -12.11 1.92
C THR A 141 6.57 -12.31 0.41
N ASN A 142 6.15 -13.52 0.02
CA ASN A 142 5.58 -13.85 -1.29
C ASN A 142 4.09 -14.20 -1.18
N THR A 143 3.44 -13.88 -0.06
CA THR A 143 2.01 -14.15 0.11
C THR A 143 1.19 -13.35 -0.90
N LEU A 144 0.24 -14.05 -1.51
CA LEU A 144 -0.82 -13.50 -2.34
C LEU A 144 -2.11 -13.50 -1.52
N ALA A 145 -2.79 -12.36 -1.46
CA ALA A 145 -4.11 -12.23 -0.87
C ALA A 145 -5.10 -11.73 -1.92
N ALA A 146 -6.35 -12.19 -1.84
CA ALA A 146 -7.43 -11.72 -2.70
C ALA A 146 -8.54 -11.11 -1.84
N PHE A 147 -8.94 -9.90 -2.21
CA PHE A 147 -10.04 -9.16 -1.60
C PHE A 147 -11.16 -8.98 -2.62
N ASN A 148 -12.35 -9.47 -2.30
CA ASN A 148 -13.54 -9.26 -3.12
C ASN A 148 -14.12 -7.87 -2.88
N LEU A 149 -14.11 -7.05 -3.93
CA LEU A 149 -14.48 -5.63 -3.88
C LEU A 149 -15.99 -5.37 -3.92
N GLU A 150 -16.78 -6.41 -4.20
CA GLU A 150 -18.25 -6.36 -4.14
C GLU A 150 -18.74 -6.79 -2.75
N THR A 151 -18.17 -7.85 -2.17
CA THR A 151 -18.61 -8.39 -0.88
C THR A 151 -17.84 -7.84 0.31
N ASN A 152 -16.81 -7.04 0.08
CA ASN A 152 -15.86 -6.58 1.10
C ASN A 152 -15.32 -7.72 1.98
N ALA A 153 -14.85 -8.79 1.34
CA ALA A 153 -14.37 -9.98 2.04
C ALA A 153 -13.00 -10.43 1.50
N TRP A 154 -12.10 -10.80 2.41
CA TRP A 154 -10.91 -11.56 2.06
C TRP A 154 -11.31 -12.99 1.70
N GLU A 155 -10.80 -13.47 0.56
CA GLU A 155 -11.08 -14.80 0.05
C GLU A 155 -9.86 -15.71 0.23
N LEU A 156 -10.12 -16.97 0.55
CA LEU A 156 -9.10 -18.01 0.53
C LEU A 156 -8.79 -18.36 -0.93
N LEU A 157 -7.51 -18.30 -1.27
CA LEU A 157 -7.02 -18.74 -2.57
C LEU A 157 -6.85 -20.26 -2.56
N GLY A 158 -7.14 -20.89 -3.70
CA GLY A 158 -6.91 -22.32 -3.88
C GLY A 158 -5.43 -22.68 -3.86
N GLN A 159 -5.16 -23.96 -3.61
CA GLN A 159 -3.80 -24.48 -3.47
C GLN A 159 -3.00 -24.37 -4.78
N GLU A 160 -3.68 -24.28 -5.93
CA GLU A 160 -3.10 -24.02 -7.25
C GLU A 160 -2.38 -22.66 -7.35
N CYS A 161 -2.72 -21.69 -6.47
CA CYS A 161 -2.00 -20.41 -6.39
C CYS A 161 -0.67 -20.51 -5.64
N LEU A 162 -0.30 -21.69 -5.15
CA LEU A 162 0.90 -21.96 -4.34
C LEU A 162 1.87 -22.92 -5.04
N ASP A 163 1.89 -22.92 -6.38
CA ASP A 163 2.78 -23.78 -7.17
C ASP A 163 4.27 -23.37 -7.05
N ASP A 164 5.16 -24.18 -7.64
CA ASP A 164 6.61 -23.95 -7.61
C ASP A 164 7.05 -22.69 -8.38
N ASN A 165 6.15 -22.07 -9.16
CA ASN A 165 6.44 -20.88 -9.97
C ASN A 165 6.11 -19.57 -9.25
N VAL A 166 5.60 -19.62 -8.01
CA VAL A 166 5.31 -18.43 -7.22
C VAL A 166 6.59 -17.58 -7.06
N PRO A 167 6.55 -16.27 -7.36
CA PRO A 167 7.75 -15.45 -7.26
C PRO A 167 8.33 -15.45 -5.84
N ARG A 168 9.66 -15.47 -5.72
CA ARG A 168 10.35 -15.29 -4.43
C ARG A 168 9.85 -14.05 -3.69
N ALA A 169 9.90 -14.12 -2.36
CA ALA A 169 9.50 -13.04 -1.47
C ALA A 169 10.21 -11.73 -1.83
N ARG A 170 9.44 -10.64 -1.97
CA ARG A 170 9.93 -9.37 -2.50
C ARG A 170 9.11 -8.17 -2.06
N ALA A 171 9.78 -7.01 -2.02
CA ALA A 171 9.16 -5.72 -1.73
C ALA A 171 9.70 -4.64 -2.69
N GLY A 172 8.93 -3.56 -2.87
CA GLY A 172 9.28 -2.48 -3.80
C GLY A 172 9.28 -2.92 -5.27
N HIS A 173 8.55 -3.99 -5.58
CA HIS A 173 8.31 -4.45 -6.94
C HIS A 173 7.11 -3.72 -7.54
N CYS A 174 6.99 -3.76 -8.86
CA CYS A 174 5.79 -3.28 -9.56
C CYS A 174 4.93 -4.46 -10.02
N ALA A 175 3.62 -4.27 -10.04
CA ALA A 175 2.69 -5.21 -10.64
C ALA A 175 1.66 -4.49 -11.52
N VAL A 176 1.25 -5.14 -12.59
CA VAL A 176 0.20 -4.66 -13.51
C VAL A 176 -0.71 -5.82 -13.87
N ALA A 177 -2.01 -5.58 -13.89
CA ALA A 177 -2.98 -6.51 -14.43
C ALA A 177 -3.28 -6.21 -15.90
N VAL A 178 -3.28 -7.26 -16.73
CA VAL A 178 -3.79 -7.23 -18.11
C VAL A 178 -4.78 -8.37 -18.25
N ASN A 179 -6.05 -8.03 -18.43
CA ASN A 179 -7.17 -8.98 -18.46
C ASN A 179 -7.19 -9.86 -17.19
N THR A 180 -6.93 -11.16 -17.33
CA THR A 180 -6.95 -12.15 -16.25
C THR A 180 -5.55 -12.48 -15.73
N ARG A 181 -4.52 -11.72 -16.11
CA ARG A 181 -3.12 -11.99 -15.76
C ARG A 181 -2.52 -10.83 -14.98
N MET A 182 -1.86 -11.17 -13.88
CA MET A 182 -0.99 -10.26 -13.13
C MET A 182 0.45 -10.49 -13.55
N TYR A 183 1.14 -9.40 -13.91
CA TYR A 183 2.57 -9.39 -14.20
C TYR A 183 3.29 -8.70 -13.05
N ILE A 184 4.34 -9.34 -12.52
CA ILE A 184 5.16 -8.80 -11.44
C ILE A 184 6.59 -8.67 -11.95
N TRP A 185 7.18 -7.49 -11.77
CA TRP A 185 8.54 -7.22 -12.22
C TRP A 185 9.43 -6.71 -11.08
N SER A 186 10.64 -7.27 -11.02
CA SER A 186 11.73 -6.83 -10.13
C SER A 186 11.36 -6.86 -8.64
N GLY A 187 11.93 -5.95 -7.85
CA GLY A 187 11.82 -5.86 -6.40
C GLY A 187 13.08 -6.32 -5.67
N ARG A 188 13.16 -6.00 -4.38
CA ARG A 188 14.24 -6.45 -3.50
C ARG A 188 13.77 -7.64 -2.65
N ASP A 189 14.61 -8.65 -2.55
CA ASP A 189 14.41 -9.69 -1.55
C ASP A 189 14.79 -9.18 -0.15
N GLY A 190 14.27 -9.86 0.87
CA GLY A 190 14.35 -9.41 2.26
C GLY A 190 15.62 -9.84 2.98
N TYR A 191 16.76 -9.98 2.30
CA TYR A 191 18.00 -10.39 2.96
C TYR A 191 18.30 -9.43 4.12
N ARG A 192 18.57 -10.00 5.31
CA ARG A 192 18.73 -9.28 6.59
C ARG A 192 19.86 -8.25 6.51
N LYS A 193 19.56 -7.00 6.11
CA LYS A 193 20.40 -5.85 6.46
C LYS A 193 19.71 -5.12 7.60
N ALA A 194 20.36 -5.17 8.77
CA ALA A 194 20.02 -4.35 9.92
C ALA A 194 19.93 -2.87 9.49
N TRP A 195 19.14 -2.09 10.22
CA TRP A 195 18.76 -0.70 9.98
C TRP A 195 19.89 0.31 9.63
N ASN A 196 21.17 -0.07 9.73
CA ASN A 196 22.29 0.86 9.64
C ASN A 196 22.93 1.05 8.26
N ASN A 197 22.67 0.19 7.25
CA ASN A 197 23.32 0.34 5.94
C ASN A 197 22.31 0.38 4.79
N GLN A 198 21.67 1.53 4.58
CA GLN A 198 20.91 1.82 3.34
C GLN A 198 21.79 2.29 2.17
N VAL A 199 23.12 2.21 2.28
CA VAL A 199 24.00 2.39 1.12
C VAL A 199 25.16 1.41 1.26
N ASP A 200 25.13 0.32 0.49
CA ASP A 200 26.36 -0.29 -0.01
C ASP A 200 26.25 -0.25 -1.53
N LYS A 201 26.96 0.73 -2.11
CA LYS A 201 27.50 0.56 -3.44
C LYS A 201 28.63 -0.46 -3.33
N ASN A 202 28.77 -1.27 -4.38
CA ASN A 202 29.88 -2.17 -4.70
C ASN A 202 29.70 -3.61 -4.23
N GLU A 203 29.29 -4.46 -5.16
CA GLU A 203 30.10 -5.60 -5.60
C GLU A 203 29.43 -6.22 -6.85
N PHE A 204 29.68 -5.60 -8.00
CA PHE A 204 29.81 -6.33 -9.26
C PHE A 204 31.25 -6.12 -9.69
N ASP A 205 32.09 -7.12 -9.43
CA ASP A 205 33.27 -7.46 -10.23
C ASP A 205 33.56 -8.93 -9.95
N LEU A 206 32.99 -9.79 -10.82
CA LEU A 206 33.54 -10.99 -11.47
C LEU A 206 32.41 -11.83 -12.08
#